data_AF-A0A671UTQ6-F1
#
_entry.id   AF-A0A671UTQ6-F1
#
_cell.length_a   1.000
_cell.length_b   1.000
_cell.length_c   1.000
_cell.angle_alpha   90.00
_cell.angle_beta   90.00
_cell.angle_gamma   90.00
#
_symmetry.space_group_name_H-M   'P 1'
#
loop_
_entity.id
_entity.type
_entity.pdbx_description
1 polymer ?
#
loop_
_entity_poly.entity_id
_entity_poly.type
_entity_poly.pdbx_seq_one_letter_code
_entity_poly.pdbx_strand_id
1 'polypeptide(L)'
;MLKMTLPGARVSGGLSNLSFSFRGMEAIREAMHGAFLYHAIKVGMDMGIVNAGNLPVYDDIDKQLLLLCENLIWNRDNDATEKLLAYAQNNVKGGKKVVQTDEWREGSVEERLEYALIKGIEKYVVEDVEECKAQVDRYTRPLHIIEGPLMNGMKVVGDLFGAGKMFLPQVIKSARVMKKAVGYLIPFMEKEREEMMALSGSAEEVDPYQGTIVLATVKGDVHDIGKNIVGVKANCNYIVVIDLGVMAPCDKILKEAIKQKADIIGLSGLITPSLDEMIYVAKEMERLGITTPLLIGGATTSKTHTAVKIAPRYTSPVVHVLDASRSVVVCSHLLDEAMKEEYFEDLKEEYEEIRQEHYNSLKDRRYLSLSQAREKALHIDWCTLPRPVHPQFLGTHVFEWYDLNSLVDFIDWKPFFDVWQLRGKYPNRGYPKIFNDKTVGVEAQRVFNDAQLLLNRMIESGSLKGRGLLGFWHAQSDGDDINVYKDDVTVHRDTKPLATFYGLRQQVWVISSCSAFIPFKISNLELKNGIANAATPPCHVRPVGLPSGKKHTT
;
A
#
# COMPACT_ATOMS: atom_id res chain seq x y z
N MET A 1 -24.34 -23.92 8.09
CA MET A 1 -23.79 -25.26 7.79
C MET A 1 -22.39 -25.20 7.18
N LEU A 2 -22.16 -24.61 5.99
CA LEU A 2 -20.85 -24.66 5.30
C LEU A 2 -19.66 -24.15 6.12
N LYS A 3 -19.82 -23.01 6.82
CA LYS A 3 -18.77 -22.45 7.68
C LYS A 3 -18.49 -23.27 8.96
N MET A 4 -19.49 -24.01 9.45
CA MET A 4 -19.34 -24.87 10.64
C MET A 4 -18.61 -26.17 10.30
N THR A 5 -18.82 -26.72 9.11
CA THR A 5 -18.17 -27.96 8.66
C THR A 5 -16.80 -27.74 8.03
N LEU A 6 -16.52 -26.54 7.50
CA LEU A 6 -15.25 -26.18 6.85
C LEU A 6 -14.75 -24.80 7.32
N PRO A 7 -14.19 -24.69 8.54
CA PRO A 7 -13.82 -23.40 9.13
C PRO A 7 -12.73 -22.64 8.36
N GLY A 8 -11.87 -23.35 7.61
CA GLY A 8 -10.86 -22.73 6.74
C GLY A 8 -11.36 -22.35 5.34
N ALA A 9 -12.58 -22.74 4.96
CA ALA A 9 -13.12 -22.46 3.63
C ALA A 9 -13.73 -21.06 3.54
N ARG A 10 -13.34 -20.32 2.51
CA ARG A 10 -13.93 -19.00 2.19
C ARG A 10 -15.05 -19.17 1.15
N VAL A 11 -16.17 -18.50 1.38
CA VAL A 11 -17.36 -18.48 0.53
C VAL A 11 -17.32 -17.23 -0.34
N SER A 12 -17.17 -17.44 -1.65
CA SER A 12 -17.24 -16.39 -2.66
C SER A 12 -18.38 -16.68 -3.64
N GLY A 13 -19.21 -15.69 -3.95
CA GLY A 13 -20.41 -15.88 -4.78
C GLY A 13 -20.69 -14.74 -5.75
N GLY A 14 -21.04 -15.09 -6.98
CA GLY A 14 -21.53 -14.16 -8.00
C GLY A 14 -23.00 -13.84 -7.83
N LEU A 15 -23.30 -12.60 -7.47
CA LEU A 15 -24.67 -12.17 -7.17
C LEU A 15 -25.49 -11.82 -8.40
N SER A 16 -24.82 -11.54 -9.52
CA SER A 16 -25.48 -11.23 -10.78
C SER A 16 -26.36 -12.37 -11.32
N ASN A 17 -26.16 -13.61 -10.87
CA ASN A 17 -27.02 -14.74 -11.22
C ASN A 17 -28.35 -14.71 -10.46
N LEU A 18 -28.36 -14.17 -9.23
CA LEU A 18 -29.58 -14.03 -8.41
C LEU A 18 -30.62 -13.13 -9.08
N SER A 19 -30.17 -12.08 -9.76
CA SER A 19 -31.02 -11.09 -10.42
C SER A 19 -31.06 -11.24 -11.95
N PHE A 20 -30.65 -12.39 -12.49
CA PHE A 20 -30.50 -12.60 -13.93
C PHE A 20 -31.81 -12.39 -14.71
N SER A 21 -32.93 -12.85 -14.15
CA SER A 21 -34.26 -12.73 -14.77
C SER A 21 -34.77 -11.28 -14.88
N PHE A 22 -34.14 -10.34 -14.18
CA PHE A 22 -34.51 -8.92 -14.14
C PHE A 22 -33.54 -8.02 -14.93
N ARG A 23 -32.80 -8.57 -15.90
CA ARG A 23 -31.88 -7.82 -16.77
C ARG A 23 -32.56 -6.60 -17.41
N GLY A 24 -31.91 -5.44 -17.34
CA GLY A 24 -32.46 -4.16 -17.81
C GLY A 24 -33.29 -3.41 -16.77
N MET A 25 -33.52 -4.01 -15.59
CA MET A 25 -34.24 -3.41 -14.47
C MET A 25 -33.29 -3.14 -13.30
N GLU A 26 -32.32 -2.24 -13.52
CA GLU A 26 -31.18 -2.07 -12.60
C GLU A 26 -31.60 -1.78 -11.15
N ALA A 27 -32.64 -0.98 -10.92
CA ALA A 27 -33.13 -0.70 -9.56
C ALA A 27 -33.55 -1.96 -8.78
N ILE A 28 -34.22 -2.93 -9.43
CA ILE A 28 -34.61 -4.20 -8.79
C ILE A 28 -33.38 -5.09 -8.59
N ARG A 29 -32.47 -5.13 -9.58
CA ARG A 29 -31.26 -5.95 -9.49
C ARG A 29 -30.34 -5.47 -8.36
N GLU A 30 -30.17 -4.16 -8.25
CA GLU A 30 -29.37 -3.51 -7.24
C GLU A 30 -29.96 -3.72 -5.84
N ALA A 31 -31.30 -3.60 -5.68
CA ALA A 31 -32.00 -3.94 -4.44
C ALA A 31 -31.83 -5.42 -4.04
N MET A 32 -31.98 -6.35 -4.97
CA MET A 32 -31.78 -7.79 -4.71
C MET A 32 -30.34 -8.11 -4.29
N HIS A 33 -29.35 -7.48 -4.93
CA HIS A 33 -27.95 -7.66 -4.56
C HIS A 33 -27.63 -7.08 -3.18
N GLY A 34 -28.14 -5.87 -2.88
CA GLY A 34 -27.99 -5.23 -1.57
C GLY A 34 -28.60 -6.07 -0.45
N ALA A 35 -29.84 -6.55 -0.65
CA ALA A 35 -30.53 -7.38 0.32
C ALA A 35 -29.83 -8.72 0.58
N PHE A 36 -29.40 -9.41 -0.48
CA PHE A 36 -28.68 -10.68 -0.34
C PHE A 36 -27.34 -10.49 0.39
N LEU A 37 -26.56 -9.46 0.01
CA LEU A 37 -25.25 -9.22 0.63
C LEU A 37 -25.34 -8.93 2.12
N TYR A 38 -26.30 -8.07 2.49
CA TYR A 38 -26.53 -7.71 3.88
C TYR A 38 -26.73 -8.96 4.76
N HIS A 39 -27.56 -9.91 4.31
CA HIS A 39 -27.79 -11.16 5.03
C HIS A 39 -26.62 -12.15 4.91
N ALA A 40 -26.03 -12.30 3.72
CA ALA A 40 -24.98 -13.27 3.48
C ALA A 40 -23.68 -12.95 4.24
N ILE A 41 -23.34 -11.67 4.41
CA ILE A 41 -22.18 -11.22 5.19
C ILE A 41 -22.33 -11.61 6.66
N LYS A 42 -23.53 -11.43 7.26
CA LYS A 42 -23.80 -11.81 8.66
C LYS A 42 -23.59 -13.30 8.92
N VAL A 43 -23.85 -14.15 7.92
CA VAL A 43 -23.72 -15.61 8.03
C VAL A 43 -22.33 -16.09 7.55
N GLY A 44 -21.39 -15.16 7.31
CA GLY A 44 -19.98 -15.46 7.05
C GLY A 44 -19.61 -15.58 5.57
N MET A 45 -20.32 -14.92 4.65
CA MET A 45 -19.86 -14.79 3.26
C MET A 45 -18.59 -13.91 3.20
N ASP A 46 -17.50 -14.46 2.67
CA ASP A 46 -16.20 -13.76 2.63
C ASP A 46 -16.07 -12.81 1.43
N MET A 47 -16.81 -13.05 0.34
CA MET A 47 -16.72 -12.23 -0.88
C MET A 47 -17.94 -12.33 -1.79
N GLY A 48 -18.66 -11.22 -1.98
CA GLY A 48 -19.67 -11.09 -3.04
C GLY A 48 -19.11 -10.42 -4.30
N ILE A 49 -19.47 -10.93 -5.48
CA ILE A 49 -19.15 -10.32 -6.77
C ILE A 49 -20.38 -9.56 -7.27
N VAL A 50 -20.32 -8.22 -7.19
CA VAL A 50 -21.40 -7.24 -7.43
C VAL A 50 -20.85 -5.95 -8.03
N ASN A 51 -21.73 -5.12 -8.59
CA ASN A 51 -21.41 -3.75 -8.97
C ASN A 51 -21.50 -2.81 -7.76
N ALA A 52 -20.39 -2.64 -7.04
CA ALA A 52 -20.33 -1.90 -5.77
C ALA A 52 -20.69 -0.42 -5.88
N GLY A 53 -20.43 0.22 -7.03
CA GLY A 53 -20.72 1.64 -7.25
C GLY A 53 -22.22 1.95 -7.38
N ASN A 54 -23.02 0.93 -7.72
CA ASN A 54 -24.46 1.05 -7.85
C ASN A 54 -25.23 0.30 -6.76
N LEU A 55 -24.54 -0.19 -5.72
CA LEU A 55 -25.26 -0.80 -4.61
C LEU A 55 -25.95 0.30 -3.81
N PRO A 56 -27.28 0.27 -3.67
CA PRO A 56 -27.96 1.14 -2.73
C PRO A 56 -27.50 0.77 -1.32
N VAL A 57 -27.48 1.77 -0.44
CA VAL A 57 -27.39 1.49 1.00
C VAL A 57 -28.62 0.63 1.35
N TYR A 58 -28.42 -0.47 2.07
CA TYR A 58 -29.51 -1.42 2.37
C TYR A 58 -30.74 -0.73 2.96
N ASP A 59 -30.52 0.28 3.81
CA ASP A 59 -31.56 1.06 4.48
C ASP A 59 -32.28 2.06 3.54
N ASP A 60 -31.68 2.41 2.39
CA ASP A 60 -32.25 3.31 1.37
C ASP A 60 -33.15 2.56 0.35
N ILE A 61 -33.24 1.22 0.42
CA ILE A 61 -34.06 0.41 -0.49
C ILE A 61 -35.54 0.58 -0.12
N ASP A 62 -36.40 0.86 -1.11
CA ASP A 62 -37.85 0.95 -0.93
C ASP A 62 -38.40 -0.27 -0.15
N LYS A 63 -39.19 -0.02 0.90
CA LYS A 63 -39.64 -1.07 1.84
C LYS A 63 -40.48 -2.15 1.18
N GLN A 64 -41.30 -1.77 0.18
CA GLN A 64 -42.12 -2.73 -0.55
C GLN A 64 -41.24 -3.59 -1.47
N LEU A 65 -40.27 -2.98 -2.17
CA LEU A 65 -39.29 -3.69 -3.00
C LEU A 65 -38.37 -4.59 -2.16
N LEU A 66 -37.91 -4.14 -0.99
CA LEU A 66 -37.06 -4.90 -0.08
C LEU A 66 -37.78 -6.16 0.40
N LEU A 67 -39.04 -6.04 0.83
CA LEU A 67 -39.86 -7.17 1.27
C LEU A 67 -40.06 -8.20 0.15
N LEU A 68 -40.33 -7.76 -1.08
CA LEU A 68 -40.46 -8.64 -2.24
C LEU A 68 -39.12 -9.35 -2.56
N CYS A 69 -38.00 -8.63 -2.47
CA CYS A 69 -36.66 -9.21 -2.68
C CYS A 69 -36.31 -10.24 -1.61
N GLU A 70 -36.60 -9.97 -0.34
CA GLU A 70 -36.32 -10.90 0.76
C GLU A 70 -37.21 -12.13 0.73
N ASN A 71 -38.50 -11.97 0.43
CA ASN A 71 -39.42 -13.10 0.27
C ASN A 71 -38.98 -14.03 -0.86
N LEU A 72 -38.44 -13.47 -1.95
CA LEU A 72 -37.87 -14.24 -3.05
C LEU A 72 -36.55 -14.93 -2.68
N ILE A 73 -35.62 -14.24 -2.01
CA ILE A 73 -34.32 -14.80 -1.61
C ILE A 73 -34.48 -15.95 -0.61
N TRP A 74 -35.38 -15.79 0.36
CA TRP A 74 -35.65 -16.80 1.39
C TRP A 74 -36.70 -17.84 0.98
N ASN A 75 -37.28 -17.70 -0.22
CA ASN A 75 -38.34 -18.54 -0.75
C ASN A 75 -39.52 -18.72 0.25
N ARG A 76 -39.98 -17.59 0.83
CA ARG A 76 -41.03 -17.57 1.87
C ARG A 76 -42.46 -17.58 1.32
N ASP A 77 -42.62 -17.19 0.06
CA ASP A 77 -43.91 -17.02 -0.60
C ASP A 77 -43.86 -17.70 -1.97
N ASN A 78 -44.81 -18.61 -2.22
CA ASN A 78 -44.89 -19.38 -3.47
C ASN A 78 -45.12 -18.47 -4.69
N ASP A 79 -45.72 -17.29 -4.47
CA ASP A 79 -46.05 -16.34 -5.54
C ASP A 79 -45.04 -15.16 -5.60
N ALA A 80 -43.90 -15.24 -4.88
CA ALA A 80 -42.92 -14.14 -4.79
C ALA A 80 -42.39 -13.67 -6.15
N THR A 81 -42.18 -14.61 -7.08
CA THR A 81 -41.71 -14.32 -8.44
C THR A 81 -42.74 -13.53 -9.23
N GLU A 82 -44.02 -13.90 -9.16
CA GLU A 82 -45.12 -13.22 -9.87
C GLU A 82 -45.37 -11.83 -9.30
N LYS A 83 -45.33 -11.69 -7.98
CA LYS A 83 -45.48 -10.39 -7.29
C LYS A 83 -44.34 -9.42 -7.63
N LEU A 84 -43.09 -9.90 -7.69
CA LEU A 84 -41.94 -9.08 -8.08
C LEU A 84 -41.98 -8.72 -9.58
N LEU A 85 -42.48 -9.62 -10.44
CA LEU A 85 -42.70 -9.34 -11.86
C LEU A 85 -43.84 -8.33 -12.10
N ALA A 86 -44.92 -8.39 -11.32
CA ALA A 86 -46.00 -7.40 -11.36
C ALA A 86 -45.50 -6.01 -10.92
N TYR A 87 -44.70 -5.95 -9.85
CA TYR A 87 -44.03 -4.73 -9.40
C TYR A 87 -43.10 -4.14 -10.48
N ALA A 88 -42.35 -5.02 -11.14
CA ALA A 88 -41.49 -4.68 -12.27
C ALA A 88 -42.27 -4.08 -13.46
N GLN A 89 -43.37 -4.71 -13.87
CA GLN A 89 -44.18 -4.25 -15.01
C GLN A 89 -44.86 -2.90 -14.76
N ASN A 90 -45.29 -2.64 -13.52
CA ASN A 90 -45.93 -1.37 -13.15
C ASN A 90 -44.93 -0.20 -13.12
N ASN A 91 -43.65 -0.44 -12.84
CA ASN A 91 -42.62 0.60 -12.73
C ASN A 91 -41.84 0.89 -14.04
N VAL A 92 -41.84 -0.02 -15.03
CA VAL A 92 -41.07 0.16 -16.29
C VAL A 92 -41.81 1.01 -17.35
N LYS A 93 -43.13 1.17 -17.26
CA LYS A 93 -43.91 2.02 -18.21
C LYS A 93 -43.76 3.53 -17.98
N GLY A 94 -42.98 3.96 -16.99
CA GLY A 94 -42.77 5.37 -16.65
C GLY A 94 -41.32 5.80 -16.84
N GLY A 95 -40.80 5.76 -18.06
CA GLY A 95 -39.54 6.42 -18.44
C GLY A 95 -39.66 7.94 -18.38
N LYS A 96 -39.96 8.52 -17.22
CA LYS A 96 -39.63 9.92 -16.94
C LYS A 96 -38.17 9.93 -16.53
N LYS A 97 -37.33 10.66 -17.26
CA LYS A 97 -36.15 11.31 -16.67
C LYS A 97 -36.67 12.02 -15.42
N VAL A 98 -36.43 11.43 -14.26
CA VAL A 98 -36.53 12.13 -13.00
C VAL A 98 -35.47 13.23 -13.14
N VAL A 99 -35.92 14.45 -13.41
CA VAL A 99 -35.16 15.64 -13.04
C VAL A 99 -34.78 15.38 -11.59
N GLN A 100 -33.49 15.22 -11.29
CA GLN A 100 -33.03 15.11 -9.91
C GLN A 100 -33.48 16.38 -9.19
N THR A 101 -34.65 16.31 -8.57
CA THR A 101 -35.01 17.16 -7.46
C THR A 101 -34.04 16.76 -6.37
N ASP A 102 -33.11 17.66 -6.05
CA ASP A 102 -32.17 17.47 -4.95
C ASP A 102 -32.96 17.54 -3.62
N GLU A 103 -33.85 16.58 -3.34
CA GLU A 103 -34.76 16.56 -2.17
C GLU A 103 -34.00 16.67 -0.84
N TRP A 104 -32.78 16.16 -0.80
CA TRP A 104 -31.85 16.30 0.34
C TRP A 104 -31.50 17.76 0.66
N ARG A 105 -31.72 18.71 -0.26
CA ARG A 105 -31.50 20.15 -0.04
C ARG A 105 -32.55 20.81 0.85
N GLU A 106 -33.69 20.17 1.07
CA GLU A 106 -34.74 20.67 1.95
C GLU A 106 -34.44 20.39 3.44
N GLY A 107 -33.43 19.57 3.73
CA GLY A 107 -32.94 19.29 5.08
C GLY A 107 -32.14 20.43 5.72
N SER A 108 -31.82 20.26 7.00
CA SER A 108 -30.94 21.18 7.73
C SER A 108 -29.53 21.22 7.14
N VAL A 109 -28.79 22.31 7.37
CA VAL A 109 -27.43 22.47 6.84
C VAL A 109 -26.49 21.34 7.29
N GLU A 110 -26.68 20.83 8.52
CA GLU A 110 -25.95 19.70 9.05
C GLU A 110 -26.25 18.41 8.29
N GLU A 111 -27.53 18.10 8.06
CA GLU A 111 -27.96 16.93 7.28
C GLU A 111 -27.49 17.02 5.82
N ARG A 112 -27.44 18.22 5.25
CA ARG A 112 -26.92 18.45 3.90
C ARG A 112 -25.42 18.20 3.81
N LEU A 113 -24.63 18.67 4.78
CA LEU A 113 -23.19 18.43 4.82
C LEU A 113 -22.87 16.95 5.05
N GLU A 114 -23.59 16.29 5.95
CA GLU A 114 -23.47 14.85 6.18
C GLU A 114 -23.81 14.05 4.91
N TYR A 115 -24.94 14.37 4.26
CA TYR A 115 -25.35 13.73 3.00
C TYR A 115 -24.32 13.95 1.89
N ALA A 116 -23.81 15.18 1.74
CA ALA A 116 -22.80 15.53 0.75
C ALA A 116 -21.49 14.76 0.99
N LEU A 117 -21.09 14.55 2.25
CA LEU A 117 -19.93 13.75 2.61
C LEU A 117 -20.15 12.25 2.31
N ILE A 118 -21.29 11.68 2.69
CA ILE A 118 -21.60 10.26 2.46
C ILE A 118 -21.70 9.95 0.95
N LYS A 119 -22.36 10.81 0.18
CA LYS A 119 -22.55 10.61 -1.27
C LYS A 119 -21.39 11.15 -2.11
N GLY A 120 -20.48 11.94 -1.53
CA GLY A 120 -19.30 12.49 -2.19
C GLY A 120 -19.63 13.61 -3.20
N ILE A 121 -20.48 14.56 -2.81
CA ILE A 121 -20.98 15.66 -3.65
C ILE A 121 -20.21 16.96 -3.35
N GLU A 122 -19.38 17.42 -4.29
CA GLU A 122 -18.56 18.63 -4.11
C GLU A 122 -19.29 19.95 -4.43
N LYS A 123 -20.46 19.88 -5.07
CA LYS A 123 -21.10 21.03 -5.76
C LYS A 123 -21.51 22.14 -4.79
N TYR A 124 -22.17 21.79 -3.68
CA TYR A 124 -22.79 22.75 -2.76
C TYR A 124 -22.05 22.91 -1.42
N VAL A 125 -20.95 22.18 -1.22
CA VAL A 125 -20.27 22.10 0.08
C VAL A 125 -19.82 23.46 0.63
N VAL A 126 -19.39 24.39 -0.24
CA VAL A 126 -18.95 25.72 0.20
C VAL A 126 -20.13 26.58 0.64
N GLU A 127 -21.27 26.48 -0.05
CA GLU A 127 -22.49 27.20 0.29
C GLU A 127 -23.05 26.71 1.64
N ASP A 128 -23.06 25.38 1.85
CA ASP A 128 -23.51 24.80 3.11
C ASP A 128 -22.58 25.12 4.29
N VAL A 129 -21.26 25.12 4.07
CA VAL A 129 -20.29 25.53 5.10
C VAL A 129 -20.45 27.01 5.46
N GLU A 130 -20.72 27.88 4.48
CA GLU A 130 -20.97 29.30 4.73
C GLU A 130 -22.29 29.52 5.50
N GLU A 131 -23.32 28.73 5.23
CA GLU A 131 -24.56 28.75 6.01
C GLU A 131 -24.36 28.29 7.46
N CYS A 132 -23.57 27.23 7.71
CA CYS A 132 -23.14 26.86 9.07
C CYS A 132 -22.41 28.02 9.75
N LYS A 133 -21.50 28.69 9.04
CA LYS A 133 -20.75 29.83 9.58
C LYS A 133 -21.64 31.05 9.89
N ALA A 134 -22.70 31.26 9.13
CA ALA A 134 -23.68 32.31 9.40
C ALA A 134 -24.49 32.05 10.68
N GLN A 135 -24.59 30.80 11.14
CA GLN A 135 -25.26 30.41 12.38
C GLN A 135 -24.35 30.57 13.60
N VAL A 136 -23.98 31.81 13.90
CA VAL A 136 -23.05 32.16 15.00
C VAL A 136 -23.52 31.67 16.37
N ASP A 137 -24.84 31.56 16.56
CA ASP A 137 -25.44 31.03 17.81
C ASP A 137 -25.15 29.54 18.04
N ARG A 138 -24.90 28.76 16.98
CA ARG A 138 -24.61 27.32 17.02
C ARG A 138 -23.13 27.00 16.83
N TYR A 139 -22.47 27.73 15.94
CA TYR A 139 -21.08 27.53 15.59
C TYR A 139 -20.30 28.80 15.91
N THR A 140 -19.95 28.96 17.18
CA THR A 140 -19.25 30.15 17.67
C THR A 140 -17.87 30.29 17.04
N ARG A 141 -17.24 29.16 16.68
CA ARG A 141 -15.94 29.10 16.01
C ARG A 141 -16.06 28.34 14.68
N PRO A 142 -15.35 28.74 13.61
CA PRO A 142 -15.28 27.96 12.37
C PRO A 142 -14.80 26.51 12.61
N LEU A 143 -13.97 26.29 13.63
CA LEU A 143 -13.55 24.95 14.05
C LEU A 143 -14.73 24.04 14.45
N HIS A 144 -15.78 24.59 15.07
CA HIS A 144 -16.95 23.82 15.48
C HIS A 144 -17.71 23.23 14.29
N ILE A 145 -17.58 23.82 13.10
CA ILE A 145 -18.16 23.29 11.86
C ILE A 145 -17.39 22.05 11.40
N ILE A 146 -16.07 22.03 11.62
CA ILE A 146 -15.20 20.88 11.36
C ILE A 146 -15.53 19.76 12.35
N GLU A 147 -15.46 20.06 13.65
CA GLU A 147 -15.68 19.08 14.74
C GLU A 147 -17.12 18.57 14.82
N GLY A 148 -18.09 19.36 14.34
CA GLY A 148 -19.51 19.00 14.33
C GLY A 148 -19.94 18.31 13.04
N PRO A 149 -20.65 19.01 12.13
CA PRO A 149 -21.32 18.39 10.98
C PRO A 149 -20.35 17.67 10.03
N LEU A 150 -19.15 18.21 9.81
CA LEU A 150 -18.19 17.60 8.88
C LEU A 150 -17.56 16.32 9.45
N MET A 151 -17.15 16.32 10.72
CA MET A 151 -16.64 15.12 11.38
C MET A 151 -17.73 14.07 11.63
N ASN A 152 -18.97 14.47 11.92
CA ASN A 152 -20.10 13.54 12.01
C ASN A 152 -20.32 12.80 10.69
N GLY A 153 -20.30 13.50 9.55
CA GLY A 153 -20.38 12.86 8.23
C GLY A 153 -19.22 11.90 7.96
N MET A 154 -17.99 12.26 8.35
CA MET A 154 -16.83 11.39 8.21
C MET A 154 -16.86 10.16 9.14
N LYS A 155 -17.43 10.29 10.34
CA LYS A 155 -17.66 9.17 11.25
C LYS A 155 -18.64 8.17 10.65
N VAL A 156 -19.76 8.65 10.07
CA VAL A 156 -20.72 7.79 9.37
C VAL A 156 -20.08 7.11 8.16
N VAL A 157 -19.25 7.82 7.38
CA VAL A 157 -18.46 7.20 6.30
C VAL A 157 -17.53 6.10 6.83
N GLY A 158 -16.88 6.32 7.98
CA GLY A 158 -16.05 5.35 8.68
C GLY A 158 -16.84 4.12 9.15
N ASP A 159 -17.99 4.33 9.80
CA ASP A 159 -18.88 3.28 10.29
C ASP A 159 -19.46 2.45 9.14
N LEU A 160 -19.87 3.10 8.04
CA LEU A 160 -20.35 2.43 6.85
C LEU A 160 -19.23 1.65 6.15
N PHE A 161 -18.01 2.16 6.12
CA PHE A 161 -16.84 1.45 5.59
C PHE A 161 -16.47 0.24 6.46
N GLY A 162 -16.47 0.41 7.79
CA GLY A 162 -16.19 -0.66 8.77
C GLY A 162 -17.26 -1.76 8.78
N ALA A 163 -18.54 -1.39 8.62
CA ALA A 163 -19.66 -2.32 8.50
C ALA A 163 -19.78 -2.97 7.10
N GLY A 164 -18.90 -2.63 6.16
CA GLY A 164 -18.92 -3.14 4.78
C GLY A 164 -20.08 -2.62 3.93
N LYS A 165 -20.76 -1.55 4.37
CA LYS A 165 -21.83 -0.85 3.64
C LYS A 165 -21.28 0.18 2.63
N MET A 166 -20.01 0.58 2.73
CA MET A 166 -19.34 1.58 1.88
C MET A 166 -17.92 1.12 1.48
N PHE A 167 -17.40 1.59 0.33
CA PHE A 167 -16.16 1.08 -0.28
C PHE A 167 -15.10 2.18 -0.51
N LEU A 168 -13.82 1.80 -0.64
CA LEU A 168 -12.67 2.72 -0.71
C LEU A 168 -12.78 3.86 -1.77
N PRO A 169 -13.28 3.64 -3.00
CA PRO A 169 -13.47 4.73 -3.96
C PRO A 169 -14.51 5.77 -3.51
N GLN A 170 -15.54 5.34 -2.76
CA GLN A 170 -16.55 6.24 -2.18
C GLN A 170 -15.91 7.07 -1.06
N VAL A 171 -15.08 6.45 -0.20
CA VAL A 171 -14.33 7.14 0.87
C VAL A 171 -13.40 8.23 0.31
N ILE A 172 -12.74 7.97 -0.84
CA ILE A 172 -11.90 8.98 -1.51
C ILE A 172 -12.73 10.18 -2.00
N LYS A 173 -13.95 9.96 -2.50
CA LYS A 173 -14.85 11.06 -2.88
C LYS A 173 -15.27 11.88 -1.67
N SER A 174 -15.64 11.22 -0.57
CA SER A 174 -15.96 11.89 0.70
C SER A 174 -14.80 12.76 1.17
N ALA A 175 -13.57 12.25 1.11
CA ALA A 175 -12.37 13.02 1.48
C ALA A 175 -12.15 14.28 0.61
N ARG A 176 -12.57 14.28 -0.66
CA ARG A 176 -12.47 15.50 -1.52
C ARG A 176 -13.46 16.57 -1.09
N VAL A 177 -14.70 16.18 -0.79
CA VAL A 177 -15.73 17.09 -0.25
C VAL A 177 -15.24 17.70 1.06
N MET A 178 -14.70 16.86 1.94
CA MET A 178 -14.15 17.24 3.24
C MET A 178 -12.96 18.21 3.12
N LYS A 179 -12.00 17.93 2.23
CA LYS A 179 -10.88 18.84 1.93
C LYS A 179 -11.34 20.20 1.39
N LYS A 180 -12.36 20.21 0.53
CA LYS A 180 -12.91 21.45 -0.04
C LYS A 180 -13.62 22.30 1.02
N ALA A 181 -14.38 21.65 1.92
CA ALA A 181 -15.02 22.29 3.06
C ALA A 181 -14.00 22.95 4.00
N VAL A 182 -12.98 22.20 4.44
CA VAL A 182 -11.97 22.74 5.36
C VAL A 182 -11.07 23.78 4.68
N GLY A 183 -10.71 23.58 3.40
CA GLY A 183 -9.96 24.57 2.64
C GLY A 183 -10.64 25.94 2.59
N TYR A 184 -11.98 25.98 2.67
CA TYR A 184 -12.74 27.22 2.77
C TYR A 184 -12.69 27.84 4.17
N LEU A 185 -12.63 27.03 5.24
CA LEU A 185 -12.61 27.50 6.64
C LEU A 185 -11.24 28.02 7.10
N ILE A 186 -10.14 27.54 6.52
CA ILE A 186 -8.76 27.91 6.92
C ILE A 186 -8.55 29.43 7.05
N PRO A 187 -8.89 30.28 6.07
CA PRO A 187 -8.64 31.73 6.18
C PRO A 187 -9.41 32.39 7.34
N PHE A 188 -10.58 31.85 7.69
CA PHE A 188 -11.39 32.38 8.79
C PHE A 188 -10.83 31.96 10.15
N MET A 189 -10.32 30.74 10.26
CA MET A 189 -9.64 30.26 11.45
C MET A 189 -8.33 31.03 11.71
N GLU A 190 -7.57 31.32 10.67
CA GLU A 190 -6.36 32.14 10.77
C GLU A 190 -6.68 33.56 11.27
N LYS A 191 -7.75 34.17 10.74
CA LYS A 191 -8.20 35.50 11.15
C LYS A 191 -8.70 35.55 12.59
N GLU A 192 -9.52 34.57 13.01
CA GLU A 192 -9.97 34.46 14.40
C GLU A 192 -8.79 34.27 15.37
N ARG A 193 -7.80 33.47 14.97
CA ARG A 193 -6.57 33.28 15.75
C ARG A 193 -5.79 34.59 15.92
N GLU A 194 -5.66 35.40 14.86
CA GLU A 194 -5.03 36.73 14.93
C GLU A 194 -5.79 37.68 15.86
N GLU A 195 -7.12 37.67 15.81
CA GLU A 195 -8.00 38.49 16.66
C GLU A 195 -7.91 38.06 18.14
N MET A 196 -7.90 36.75 18.42
CA MET A 196 -7.72 36.22 19.78
C MET A 196 -6.31 36.50 20.34
N MET A 197 -5.27 36.42 19.50
CA MET A 197 -3.90 36.80 19.87
C MET A 197 -3.82 38.29 20.25
N ALA A 198 -4.60 39.16 19.59
CA ALA A 198 -4.65 40.58 19.92
C ALA A 198 -5.41 40.89 21.23
N LEU A 199 -6.36 40.05 21.64
CA LEU A 199 -7.26 40.30 22.78
C LEU A 199 -6.81 39.70 24.12
N SER A 200 -6.11 38.55 24.11
CA SER A 200 -5.92 37.73 25.32
C SER A 200 -4.47 37.51 25.74
N GLY A 201 -3.49 37.80 24.88
CA GLY A 201 -2.06 37.54 25.15
C GLY A 201 -1.71 36.07 25.46
N SER A 202 -2.68 35.16 25.39
CA SER A 202 -2.55 33.73 25.67
C SER A 202 -3.59 32.99 24.84
N ALA A 203 -3.13 32.37 23.75
CA ALA A 203 -3.91 31.41 23.01
C ALA A 203 -3.85 30.09 23.78
N GLU A 204 -4.96 29.60 24.31
CA GLU A 204 -5.11 28.15 24.37
C GLU A 204 -5.10 27.66 22.91
N GLU A 205 -4.01 26.99 22.51
CA GLU A 205 -3.78 26.39 21.20
C GLU A 205 -4.86 25.32 20.93
N VAL A 206 -6.07 25.69 20.51
CA VAL A 206 -7.01 24.72 19.95
C VAL A 206 -6.69 24.60 18.46
N ASP A 207 -5.71 23.75 18.17
CA ASP A 207 -5.26 23.46 16.82
C ASP A 207 -6.37 22.71 16.05
N PRO A 208 -6.79 23.12 14.83
CA PRO A 208 -7.71 22.35 13.97
C PRO A 208 -7.30 20.91 13.67
N TYR A 209 -6.05 20.56 13.96
CA TYR A 209 -5.46 19.27 13.66
C TYR A 209 -5.53 18.34 14.88
N GLN A 210 -5.88 17.07 14.64
CA GLN A 210 -5.97 16.04 15.69
C GLN A 210 -4.61 15.65 16.27
N GLY A 211 -3.51 16.06 15.63
CA GLY A 211 -2.14 15.84 16.09
C GLY A 211 -1.10 16.13 15.02
N THR A 212 0.17 16.08 15.39
CA THR A 212 1.34 16.32 14.54
C THR A 212 2.18 15.05 14.38
N ILE A 213 2.50 14.69 13.14
CA ILE A 213 3.38 13.57 12.81
C ILE A 213 4.64 14.04 12.09
N VAL A 214 5.81 13.63 12.59
CA VAL A 214 7.10 13.77 11.90
C VAL A 214 7.39 12.51 11.11
N LEU A 215 7.50 12.62 9.79
CA LEU A 215 7.84 11.50 8.89
C LEU A 215 9.25 11.64 8.34
N ALA A 216 10.00 10.54 8.32
CA ALA A 216 11.35 10.54 7.77
C ALA A 216 11.70 9.19 7.13
N THR A 217 12.39 9.21 5.99
CA THR A 217 13.12 8.03 5.52
C THR A 217 14.48 8.02 6.21
N VAL A 218 14.82 6.90 6.85
CA VAL A 218 15.98 6.78 7.73
C VAL A 218 17.30 7.00 6.99
N LYS A 219 18.37 7.27 7.76
CA LYS A 219 19.71 7.49 7.25
C LYS A 219 20.16 6.35 6.32
N GLY A 220 20.81 6.72 5.21
CA GLY A 220 21.31 5.75 4.23
C GLY A 220 20.25 5.19 3.28
N ASP A 221 18.99 5.60 3.43
CA ASP A 221 17.89 5.19 2.56
C ASP A 221 17.28 6.40 1.83
N VAL A 222 17.02 6.22 0.53
CA VAL A 222 16.57 7.27 -0.41
C VAL A 222 15.14 7.07 -0.88
N HIS A 223 14.48 5.99 -0.48
CA HIS A 223 13.19 5.62 -1.01
C HIS A 223 12.05 6.24 -0.20
N ASP A 224 11.18 7.01 -0.84
CA ASP A 224 10.17 7.83 -0.16
C ASP A 224 8.74 7.73 -0.72
N ILE A 225 8.52 7.02 -1.83
CA ILE A 225 7.19 6.89 -2.46
C ILE A 225 6.12 6.47 -1.44
N GLY A 226 6.40 5.43 -0.65
CA GLY A 226 5.48 4.97 0.40
C GLY A 226 5.26 5.99 1.52
N LYS A 227 6.33 6.65 1.97
CA LYS A 227 6.27 7.73 2.97
C LYS A 227 5.37 8.87 2.50
N ASN A 228 5.51 9.29 1.25
CA ASN A 228 4.75 10.39 0.68
C ASN A 228 3.25 10.04 0.59
N ILE A 229 2.92 8.78 0.26
CA ILE A 229 1.51 8.31 0.28
C ILE A 229 0.94 8.34 1.70
N VAL A 230 1.70 7.92 2.73
CA VAL A 230 1.29 8.02 4.14
C VAL A 230 1.07 9.47 4.53
N GLY A 231 1.98 10.38 4.19
CA GLY A 231 1.87 11.80 4.49
C GLY A 231 0.62 12.43 3.85
N VAL A 232 0.32 12.12 2.59
CA VAL A 232 -0.91 12.60 1.94
C VAL A 232 -2.16 12.10 2.68
N LYS A 233 -2.19 10.83 3.09
CA LYS A 233 -3.34 10.27 3.83
C LYS A 233 -3.50 10.84 5.24
N ALA A 234 -2.40 11.06 5.97
CA ALA A 234 -2.42 11.70 7.28
C ALA A 234 -2.96 13.13 7.19
N ASN A 235 -2.51 13.92 6.21
CA ASN A 235 -3.04 15.25 5.93
C ASN A 235 -4.55 15.22 5.57
N CYS A 236 -5.02 14.19 4.87
CA CYS A 236 -6.45 14.02 4.59
C CYS A 236 -7.31 13.74 5.83
N ASN A 237 -6.70 13.37 6.97
CA ASN A 237 -7.36 13.11 8.24
C ASN A 237 -6.96 14.11 9.32
N TYR A 238 -6.60 15.33 8.91
CA TYR A 238 -6.31 16.44 9.83
C TYR A 238 -5.18 16.15 10.82
N ILE A 239 -4.15 15.41 10.38
CA ILE A 239 -2.89 15.29 11.11
C ILE A 239 -1.86 16.17 10.40
N VAL A 240 -1.19 17.07 11.12
CA VAL A 240 -0.10 17.89 10.57
C VAL A 240 1.08 17.00 10.22
N VAL A 241 1.48 16.98 8.94
CA VAL A 241 2.61 16.16 8.49
C VAL A 241 3.86 17.01 8.28
N ILE A 242 4.91 16.69 9.03
CA ILE A 242 6.24 17.29 8.88
C ILE A 242 7.17 16.26 8.26
N ASP A 243 7.40 16.38 6.96
CA ASP A 243 8.24 15.48 6.20
C ASP A 243 9.70 15.96 6.18
N LEU A 244 10.61 15.18 6.78
CA LEU A 244 12.04 15.49 6.85
C LEU A 244 12.82 15.06 5.61
N GLY A 245 12.15 14.42 4.65
CA GLY A 245 12.73 13.91 3.41
C GLY A 245 13.42 12.57 3.60
N VAL A 246 14.50 12.38 2.83
CA VAL A 246 15.26 11.13 2.76
C VAL A 246 16.64 11.24 3.40
N MET A 247 17.23 10.08 3.72
CA MET A 247 18.53 9.98 4.38
C MET A 247 18.62 10.80 5.68
N ALA A 248 17.50 10.94 6.40
CA ALA A 248 17.43 11.79 7.57
C ALA A 248 18.23 11.20 8.73
N PRO A 249 19.22 11.92 9.29
CA PRO A 249 19.94 11.46 10.47
C PRO A 249 19.03 11.41 11.70
N CYS A 250 19.26 10.44 12.60
CA CYS A 250 18.52 10.29 13.85
C CYS A 250 18.43 11.61 14.65
N ASP A 251 19.54 12.32 14.83
CA ASP A 251 19.57 13.60 15.56
C ASP A 251 18.63 14.66 14.95
N LYS A 252 18.56 14.75 13.61
CA LYS A 252 17.62 15.66 12.93
C LYS A 252 16.18 15.26 13.18
N ILE A 253 15.87 13.96 13.14
CA ILE A 253 14.52 13.43 13.38
C ILE A 253 14.05 13.80 14.78
N LEU A 254 14.88 13.51 15.79
CA LEU A 254 14.52 13.75 17.19
C LEU A 254 14.46 15.25 17.53
N LYS A 255 15.40 16.05 17.02
CA LYS A 255 15.38 17.51 17.19
C LYS A 255 14.13 18.14 16.60
N GLU A 256 13.76 17.78 15.37
CA GLU A 256 12.56 18.34 14.76
C GLU A 256 11.29 17.83 15.44
N ALA A 257 11.24 16.56 15.88
CA ALA A 257 10.12 16.04 16.66
C ALA A 257 9.90 16.82 17.97
N ILE A 258 10.97 17.12 18.71
CA ILE A 258 10.87 17.92 19.94
C ILE A 258 10.46 19.37 19.62
N LYS A 259 11.12 19.99 18.62
CA LYS A 259 10.87 21.38 18.23
C LYS A 259 9.42 21.60 17.78
N GLN A 260 8.87 20.65 17.06
CA GLN A 260 7.52 20.71 16.50
C GLN A 260 6.47 20.10 17.42
N LYS A 261 6.86 19.68 18.64
CA LYS A 261 5.98 18.98 19.60
C LYS A 261 5.22 17.82 18.94
N ALA A 262 5.92 16.98 18.20
CA ALA A 262 5.30 15.90 17.45
C ALA A 262 4.65 14.87 18.38
N ASP A 263 3.38 14.55 18.11
CA ASP A 263 2.61 13.52 18.80
C ASP A 263 2.96 12.12 18.32
N ILE A 264 3.47 11.99 17.08
CA ILE A 264 3.91 10.71 16.49
C ILE A 264 5.19 10.91 15.68
N ILE A 265 6.12 9.96 15.76
CA ILE A 265 7.29 9.87 14.85
C ILE A 265 7.11 8.65 13.94
N GLY A 266 7.17 8.84 12.62
CA GLY A 266 7.11 7.76 11.64
C GLY A 266 8.40 7.58 10.86
N LEU A 267 8.94 6.36 10.85
CA LEU A 267 10.15 5.99 10.14
C LEU A 267 9.82 5.11 8.92
N SER A 268 10.44 5.44 7.79
CA SER A 268 10.34 4.69 6.54
C SER A 268 11.68 4.05 6.14
N GLY A 269 11.63 2.82 5.62
CA GLY A 269 12.80 2.11 5.09
C GLY A 269 12.48 1.04 4.04
N LEU A 270 13.30 0.94 3.01
CA LEU A 270 13.20 -0.03 1.90
C LEU A 270 14.33 -1.05 1.87
N ILE A 271 15.51 -0.73 2.42
CA ILE A 271 16.68 -1.64 2.38
C ILE A 271 16.97 -2.25 3.75
N THR A 272 17.71 -3.36 3.79
CA THR A 272 18.02 -4.06 5.04
C THR A 272 18.79 -3.20 6.05
N PRO A 273 19.81 -2.40 5.65
CA PRO A 273 20.50 -1.49 6.58
C PRO A 273 19.58 -0.47 7.28
N SER A 274 18.45 -0.12 6.66
CA SER A 274 17.46 0.79 7.22
C SER A 274 16.84 0.25 8.51
N LEU A 275 16.77 -1.08 8.67
CA LEU A 275 16.24 -1.71 9.87
C LEU A 275 17.14 -1.46 11.09
N ASP A 276 18.47 -1.48 10.90
CA ASP A 276 19.43 -1.18 11.96
C ASP A 276 19.34 0.29 12.38
N GLU A 277 19.14 1.20 11.42
CA GLU A 277 18.92 2.62 11.71
C GLU A 277 17.61 2.86 12.48
N MET A 278 16.54 2.11 12.19
CA MET A 278 15.29 2.18 12.98
C MET A 278 15.50 1.70 14.43
N ILE A 279 16.28 0.62 14.63
CA ILE A 279 16.67 0.16 15.96
C ILE A 279 17.50 1.23 16.69
N TYR A 280 18.41 1.90 15.97
CA TYR A 280 19.22 2.97 16.53
C TYR A 280 18.37 4.16 16.98
N VAL A 281 17.41 4.60 16.15
CA VAL A 281 16.48 5.68 16.52
C VAL A 281 15.67 5.33 17.77
N ALA A 282 15.11 4.11 17.85
CA ALA A 282 14.36 3.67 19.02
C ALA A 282 15.21 3.71 20.32
N LYS A 283 16.48 3.27 20.24
CA LYS A 283 17.42 3.36 21.38
C LYS A 283 17.72 4.81 21.78
N GLU A 284 17.88 5.70 20.82
CA GLU A 284 18.15 7.11 21.11
C GLU A 284 16.92 7.83 21.68
N MET A 285 15.71 7.47 21.24
CA MET A 285 14.47 7.96 21.85
C MET A 285 14.39 7.56 23.32
N GLU A 286 14.69 6.29 23.64
CA GLU A 286 14.76 5.82 25.03
C GLU A 286 15.84 6.55 25.84
N ARG A 287 17.05 6.71 25.27
CA ARG A 287 18.18 7.39 25.92
C ARG A 287 17.86 8.84 26.27
N LEU A 288 17.05 9.50 25.45
CA LEU A 288 16.65 10.90 25.64
C LEU A 288 15.35 11.05 26.44
N GLY A 289 14.71 9.95 26.85
CA GLY A 289 13.44 9.98 27.59
C GLY A 289 12.27 10.54 26.77
N ILE A 290 12.34 10.44 25.44
CA ILE A 290 11.21 10.78 24.57
C ILE A 290 10.13 9.74 24.80
N THR A 291 8.86 10.16 24.90
CA THR A 291 7.72 9.25 25.14
C THR A 291 6.77 9.15 23.95
N THR A 292 7.03 9.93 22.89
CA THR A 292 6.25 9.96 21.64
C THR A 292 6.17 8.57 20.99
N PRO A 293 4.97 8.08 20.60
CA PRO A 293 4.81 6.86 19.82
C PRO A 293 5.64 6.82 18.53
N LEU A 294 6.19 5.63 18.22
CA LEU A 294 7.04 5.37 17.07
C LEU A 294 6.34 4.46 16.06
N LEU A 295 6.05 4.96 14.87
CA LEU A 295 5.55 4.18 13.75
C LEU A 295 6.70 3.68 12.87
N ILE A 296 6.67 2.39 12.55
CA ILE A 296 7.63 1.71 11.69
C ILE A 296 6.93 1.23 10.42
N GLY A 297 7.41 1.63 9.25
CA GLY A 297 6.86 1.18 7.97
C GLY A 297 7.89 1.15 6.84
N GLY A 298 7.51 0.54 5.73
CA GLY A 298 8.35 0.37 4.54
C GLY A 298 8.43 -1.08 4.06
N ALA A 299 9.17 -1.34 2.98
CA ALA A 299 9.12 -2.66 2.32
C ALA A 299 9.92 -3.74 3.06
N THR A 300 11.00 -3.36 3.74
CA THR A 300 11.82 -4.29 4.54
C THR A 300 11.31 -4.46 5.95
N THR A 301 10.40 -3.60 6.41
CA THR A 301 9.84 -3.69 7.75
C THR A 301 8.83 -4.84 7.82
N SER A 302 8.74 -5.45 9.00
CA SER A 302 7.74 -6.48 9.27
C SER A 302 7.33 -6.41 10.73
N LYS A 303 6.12 -6.88 11.02
CA LYS A 303 5.60 -6.98 12.39
C LYS A 303 6.54 -7.79 13.29
N THR A 304 7.04 -8.92 12.77
CA THR A 304 8.01 -9.78 13.48
C THR A 304 9.32 -9.06 13.78
N HIS A 305 9.91 -8.35 12.80
CA HIS A 305 11.13 -7.60 13.04
C HIS A 305 10.93 -6.50 14.09
N THR A 306 9.84 -5.75 13.99
CA THR A 306 9.51 -4.70 14.95
C THR A 306 9.35 -5.25 16.37
N ALA A 307 8.56 -6.33 16.54
CA ALA A 307 8.34 -6.96 17.83
C ALA A 307 9.62 -7.53 18.48
N VAL A 308 10.50 -8.13 17.67
CA VAL A 308 11.71 -8.84 18.14
C VAL A 308 12.90 -7.90 18.34
N LYS A 309 13.08 -6.87 17.51
CA LYS A 309 14.32 -6.08 17.46
C LYS A 309 14.16 -4.60 17.81
N ILE A 310 13.02 -3.98 17.50
CA ILE A 310 12.80 -2.54 17.66
C ILE A 310 12.05 -2.25 18.97
N ALA A 311 10.86 -2.82 19.15
CA ALA A 311 10.01 -2.58 20.33
C ALA A 311 10.72 -2.83 21.67
N PRO A 312 11.59 -3.86 21.85
CA PRO A 312 12.32 -4.05 23.11
C PRO A 312 13.35 -2.96 23.45
N ARG A 313 13.55 -1.98 22.56
CA ARG A 313 14.53 -0.90 22.73
C ARG A 313 13.90 0.42 23.16
N TYR A 314 12.57 0.47 23.26
CA TYR A 314 11.83 1.69 23.55
C TYR A 314 10.60 1.36 24.42
N THR A 315 10.43 2.10 25.51
CA THR A 315 9.40 1.81 26.52
C THR A 315 8.02 2.31 26.09
N SER A 316 7.95 3.31 25.22
CA SER A 316 6.72 3.84 24.65
C SER A 316 6.24 3.04 23.42
N PRO A 317 5.00 3.27 22.94
CA PRO A 317 4.43 2.48 21.84
C PRO A 317 5.31 2.48 20.58
N VAL A 318 5.64 1.28 20.08
CA VAL A 318 6.27 1.07 18.78
C VAL A 318 5.35 0.23 17.91
N VAL A 319 4.81 0.80 16.84
CA VAL A 319 3.81 0.12 16.00
C VAL A 319 4.32 -0.10 14.59
N HIS A 320 4.34 -1.35 14.14
CA HIS A 320 4.51 -1.67 12.72
C HIS A 320 3.22 -1.43 11.94
N VAL A 321 3.27 -0.56 10.94
CA VAL A 321 2.13 -0.26 10.07
C VAL A 321 2.38 -0.82 8.67
N LEU A 322 1.48 -1.71 8.22
CA LEU A 322 1.64 -2.43 6.96
C LEU A 322 1.50 -1.54 5.72
N ASP A 323 0.52 -0.63 5.74
CA ASP A 323 0.20 0.23 4.60
C ASP A 323 -0.42 1.56 5.05
N ALA A 324 -0.47 2.51 4.12
CA ALA A 324 -0.96 3.86 4.38
C ALA A 324 -2.47 3.92 4.71
N SER A 325 -3.27 2.90 4.38
CA SER A 325 -4.70 2.88 4.79
C SER A 325 -4.81 2.63 6.30
N ARG A 326 -3.99 1.72 6.82
CA ARG A 326 -3.99 1.37 8.24
C ARG A 326 -3.30 2.41 9.10
N SER A 327 -2.39 3.20 8.54
CA SER A 327 -1.66 4.24 9.30
C SER A 327 -2.59 5.26 9.93
N VAL A 328 -3.68 5.64 9.24
CA VAL A 328 -4.64 6.64 9.75
C VAL A 328 -5.34 6.12 11.02
N VAL A 329 -5.83 4.88 10.98
CA VAL A 329 -6.52 4.26 12.11
C VAL A 329 -5.58 4.14 13.31
N VAL A 330 -4.34 3.70 13.06
CA VAL A 330 -3.31 3.59 14.10
C VAL A 330 -2.99 4.96 14.70
N CYS A 331 -2.82 6.01 13.87
CA CYS A 331 -2.60 7.36 14.39
C CYS A 331 -3.78 7.84 15.25
N SER A 332 -5.02 7.61 14.81
CA SER A 332 -6.22 8.00 15.57
C SER A 332 -6.27 7.32 16.94
N HIS A 333 -5.97 6.01 17.03
CA HIS A 333 -5.91 5.33 18.33
C HIS A 333 -4.78 5.83 19.22
N LEU A 334 -3.66 6.26 18.65
CA LEU A 334 -2.51 6.76 19.41
C LEU A 334 -2.68 8.22 19.88
N LEU A 335 -3.53 9.00 19.21
CA LEU A 335 -3.83 10.39 19.55
C LEU A 335 -4.97 10.52 20.57
N ASP A 336 -5.86 9.52 20.64
CA ASP A 336 -6.93 9.46 21.63
C ASP A 336 -6.41 8.88 22.96
N GLU A 337 -6.35 9.70 24.02
CA GLU A 337 -5.80 9.27 25.32
C GLU A 337 -6.55 8.10 25.97
N ALA A 338 -7.86 7.93 25.70
CA ALA A 338 -8.61 6.80 26.25
C ALA A 338 -8.29 5.50 25.51
N MET A 339 -8.17 5.55 24.18
CA MET A 339 -7.89 4.38 23.34
C MET A 339 -6.41 3.99 23.35
N LYS A 340 -5.51 4.95 23.57
CA LYS A 340 -4.06 4.77 23.49
C LYS A 340 -3.53 3.79 24.53
N GLU A 341 -4.03 3.84 25.77
CA GLU A 341 -3.60 2.92 26.83
C GLU A 341 -4.04 1.48 26.51
N GLU A 342 -5.33 1.28 26.21
CA GLU A 342 -5.88 -0.03 25.82
C GLU A 342 -5.15 -0.60 24.59
N TYR A 343 -5.00 0.22 23.54
CA TYR A 343 -4.30 -0.19 22.33
C TYR A 343 -2.83 -0.56 22.57
N PHE A 344 -2.17 0.13 23.52
CA PHE A 344 -0.78 -0.16 23.84
C PHE A 344 -0.63 -1.47 24.63
N GLU A 345 -1.56 -1.78 25.53
CA GLU A 345 -1.58 -3.05 26.26
C GLU A 345 -1.79 -4.23 25.30
N ASP A 346 -2.80 -4.15 24.42
CA ASP A 346 -3.06 -5.15 23.38
C ASP A 346 -1.83 -5.39 22.49
N LEU A 347 -1.15 -4.31 22.10
CA LEU A 347 0.04 -4.39 21.26
C LEU A 347 1.21 -5.07 21.97
N LYS A 348 1.37 -4.86 23.29
CA LYS A 348 2.43 -5.52 24.07
C LYS A 348 2.20 -7.02 24.13
N GLU A 349 0.97 -7.44 24.38
CA GLU A 349 0.60 -8.86 24.41
C GLU A 349 0.88 -9.52 23.05
N GLU A 350 0.38 -8.91 21.97
CA GLU A 350 0.58 -9.42 20.62
C GLU A 350 2.08 -9.52 20.25
N TYR A 351 2.89 -8.52 20.62
CA TYR A 351 4.31 -8.53 20.31
C TYR A 351 5.08 -9.55 21.14
N GLU A 352 4.63 -9.84 22.35
CA GLU A 352 5.21 -10.90 23.18
C GLU A 352 4.93 -12.28 22.60
N GLU A 353 3.70 -12.55 22.15
CA GLU A 353 3.37 -13.80 21.45
C GLU A 353 4.24 -14.01 20.21
N ILE A 354 4.34 -12.98 19.35
CA ILE A 354 5.17 -13.03 18.14
C ILE A 354 6.65 -13.28 18.48
N ARG A 355 7.16 -12.69 19.57
CA ARG A 355 8.54 -12.94 20.03
C ARG A 355 8.73 -14.40 20.44
N GLN A 356 7.82 -14.95 21.22
CA GLN A 356 7.91 -16.33 21.70
C GLN A 356 7.84 -17.32 20.53
N GLU A 357 6.90 -17.14 19.60
CA GLU A 357 6.81 -17.94 18.38
C GLU A 357 8.10 -17.88 17.56
N HIS A 358 8.67 -16.68 17.39
CA HIS A 358 9.92 -16.51 16.65
C HIS A 358 11.07 -17.28 17.31
N TYR A 359 11.27 -17.14 18.62
CA TYR A 359 12.35 -17.83 19.33
C TYR A 359 12.17 -19.35 19.37
N ASN A 360 10.93 -19.84 19.42
CA ASN A 360 10.64 -21.27 19.30
C ASN A 360 10.98 -21.78 17.89
N SER A 361 10.62 -21.05 16.84
CA SER A 361 10.96 -21.41 15.45
C SER A 361 12.46 -21.50 15.19
N LEU A 362 13.29 -20.78 15.95
CA LEU A 362 14.74 -20.83 15.84
C LEU A 362 15.32 -22.13 16.41
N LYS A 363 14.68 -22.74 17.41
CA LYS A 363 15.12 -24.01 18.00
C LYS A 363 14.97 -25.18 17.04
N ASP A 364 13.98 -25.11 16.15
CA ASP A 364 13.70 -26.16 15.16
C ASP A 364 14.63 -26.11 13.94
N ARG A 365 15.35 -25.01 13.74
CA ARG A 365 16.24 -24.83 12.58
C ARG A 365 17.54 -25.58 12.79
N ARG A 366 17.79 -26.58 11.94
CA ARG A 366 19.07 -27.29 11.86
C ARG A 366 19.99 -26.59 10.86
N TYR A 367 21.21 -26.32 11.29
CA TYR A 367 22.25 -25.73 10.46
C TYR A 367 23.38 -26.74 10.21
N LEU A 368 23.89 -26.74 8.98
CA LEU A 368 25.13 -27.42 8.61
C LEU A 368 26.33 -26.54 8.94
N SER A 369 27.45 -27.17 9.28
CA SER A 369 28.74 -26.48 9.29
C SER A 369 29.08 -25.98 7.88
N LEU A 370 29.92 -24.95 7.80
CA LEU A 370 30.31 -24.38 6.50
C LEU A 370 31.02 -25.41 5.60
N SER A 371 31.87 -26.28 6.18
CA SER A 371 32.52 -27.36 5.45
C SER A 371 31.50 -28.32 4.84
N GLN A 372 30.53 -28.80 5.63
CA GLN A 372 29.46 -29.69 5.14
C GLN A 372 28.59 -29.02 4.07
N ALA A 373 28.34 -27.71 4.18
CA ALA A 373 27.59 -26.98 3.17
C ALA A 373 28.39 -26.83 1.86
N ARG A 374 29.72 -26.70 1.94
CA ARG A 374 30.62 -26.64 0.78
C ARG A 374 30.78 -27.99 0.08
N GLU A 375 30.78 -29.09 0.84
CA GLU A 375 30.75 -30.45 0.28
C GLU A 375 29.49 -30.73 -0.54
N LYS A 376 28.38 -30.06 -0.21
CA LYS A 376 27.11 -30.13 -0.94
C LYS A 376 26.97 -29.08 -2.04
N ALA A 377 28.08 -28.45 -2.45
CA ALA A 377 28.05 -27.47 -3.52
C ALA A 377 27.64 -28.10 -4.86
N LEU A 378 27.14 -27.25 -5.77
CA LEU A 378 26.82 -27.66 -7.12
C LEU A 378 28.11 -28.05 -7.86
N HIS A 379 28.26 -29.34 -8.14
CA HIS A 379 29.36 -29.85 -8.96
C HIS A 379 28.94 -29.89 -10.41
N ILE A 380 29.64 -29.11 -11.24
CA ILE A 380 29.43 -29.07 -12.68
C ILE A 380 30.65 -29.72 -13.34
N ASP A 381 30.40 -30.75 -14.15
CA ASP A 381 31.43 -31.38 -14.96
C ASP A 381 31.69 -30.53 -16.21
N TRP A 382 32.70 -29.68 -16.12
CA TRP A 382 33.12 -28.79 -17.21
C TRP A 382 33.79 -29.53 -18.38
N CYS A 383 34.11 -30.81 -18.23
CA CYS A 383 34.72 -31.61 -19.30
C CYS A 383 33.66 -32.21 -20.25
N THR A 384 32.45 -32.48 -19.76
CA THR A 384 31.37 -33.14 -20.53
C THR A 384 30.26 -32.19 -20.98
N LEU A 385 30.10 -31.04 -20.32
CA LEU A 385 29.16 -30.00 -20.73
C LEU A 385 29.76 -29.06 -21.80
N PRO A 386 28.93 -28.42 -22.64
CA PRO A 386 29.43 -27.41 -23.58
C PRO A 386 30.16 -26.30 -22.83
N ARG A 387 31.28 -25.84 -23.43
CA ARG A 387 32.08 -24.75 -22.88
C ARG A 387 31.20 -23.50 -22.67
N PRO A 388 31.47 -22.67 -21.65
CA PRO A 388 30.78 -21.40 -21.47
C PRO A 388 30.87 -20.55 -22.74
N VAL A 389 29.78 -19.88 -23.13
CA VAL A 389 29.77 -19.04 -24.33
C VAL A 389 30.61 -17.79 -24.07
N HIS A 390 31.47 -17.45 -25.03
CA HIS A 390 32.23 -16.22 -25.00
C HIS A 390 31.32 -15.02 -25.35
N PRO A 391 31.30 -13.91 -24.58
CA PRO A 391 30.51 -12.74 -24.88
C PRO A 391 31.03 -12.04 -26.12
N GLN A 392 30.21 -11.17 -26.68
CA GLN A 392 30.59 -10.40 -27.87
C GLN A 392 31.66 -9.34 -27.57
N PHE A 393 31.80 -8.91 -26.30
CA PHE A 393 32.85 -7.99 -25.87
C PHE A 393 33.29 -8.28 -24.43
N LEU A 394 34.49 -7.82 -24.09
CA LEU A 394 35.01 -7.76 -22.72
C LEU A 394 35.33 -6.31 -22.36
N GLY A 395 35.35 -6.02 -21.07
CA GLY A 395 35.51 -4.67 -20.53
C GLY A 395 34.20 -3.95 -20.28
N THR A 396 34.30 -2.64 -20.06
CA THR A 396 33.16 -1.77 -19.71
C THR A 396 32.59 -1.08 -20.93
N HIS A 397 31.27 -1.10 -21.07
CA HIS A 397 30.52 -0.36 -22.07
C HIS A 397 29.55 0.61 -21.38
N VAL A 398 29.66 1.90 -21.73
CA VAL A 398 28.87 2.97 -21.12
C VAL A 398 27.82 3.46 -22.11
N PHE A 399 26.57 3.52 -21.66
CA PHE A 399 25.46 4.13 -22.36
C PHE A 399 25.20 5.51 -21.75
N GLU A 400 25.76 6.57 -22.33
CA GLU A 400 25.56 7.94 -21.84
C GLU A 400 24.19 8.52 -22.19
N TRP A 401 23.65 8.07 -23.33
CA TRP A 401 22.41 8.54 -23.94
C TRP A 401 21.63 7.35 -24.49
N TYR A 402 20.99 6.60 -23.60
CA TYR A 402 20.14 5.48 -23.98
C TYR A 402 18.77 6.00 -24.41
N ASP A 403 18.29 5.56 -25.57
CA ASP A 403 16.96 5.92 -26.06
C ASP A 403 15.89 5.36 -25.12
N LEU A 404 15.15 6.27 -24.47
CA LEU A 404 14.11 5.89 -23.54
C LEU A 404 12.91 5.22 -24.23
N ASN A 405 12.66 5.49 -25.51
CA ASN A 405 11.59 4.84 -26.26
C ASN A 405 11.83 3.32 -26.31
N SER A 406 13.08 2.90 -26.51
CA SER A 406 13.46 1.50 -26.50
C SER A 406 13.24 0.78 -25.15
N LEU A 407 13.11 1.53 -24.04
CA LEU A 407 12.88 0.98 -22.71
C LEU A 407 11.39 0.83 -22.36
N VAL A 408 10.49 1.52 -23.08
CA VAL A 408 9.05 1.56 -22.74
C VAL A 408 8.44 0.16 -22.75
N ASP A 409 8.81 -0.66 -23.73
CA ASP A 409 8.32 -2.04 -23.89
C ASP A 409 8.82 -2.99 -22.79
N PHE A 410 9.87 -2.59 -22.05
CA PHE A 410 10.45 -3.37 -20.95
C PHE A 410 9.92 -2.95 -19.57
N ILE A 411 9.01 -1.97 -19.50
CA ILE A 411 8.41 -1.55 -18.23
C ILE A 411 7.42 -2.63 -17.76
N ASP A 412 7.73 -3.26 -16.63
CA ASP A 412 6.73 -4.03 -15.88
C ASP A 412 5.80 -3.07 -15.14
N TRP A 413 4.57 -2.94 -15.64
CA TRP A 413 3.54 -2.08 -15.04
C TRP A 413 2.88 -2.69 -13.81
N LYS A 414 3.12 -3.96 -13.48
CA LYS A 414 2.49 -4.58 -12.31
C LYS A 414 2.95 -3.90 -11.00
N PRO A 415 4.25 -3.73 -10.69
CA PRO A 415 4.68 -2.97 -9.51
C PRO A 415 4.13 -1.54 -9.46
N PHE A 416 3.98 -0.89 -10.62
CA PHE A 416 3.38 0.45 -10.70
C PHE A 416 1.95 0.45 -10.15
N PHE A 417 1.08 -0.49 -10.56
CA PHE A 417 -0.28 -0.59 -10.01
C PHE A 417 -0.31 -1.00 -8.53
N ASP A 418 0.64 -1.84 -8.09
CA ASP A 418 0.75 -2.24 -6.68
C ASP A 418 1.03 -1.02 -5.78
N VAL A 419 1.89 -0.09 -6.22
CA VAL A 419 2.20 1.17 -5.50
C VAL A 419 0.94 2.04 -5.36
N TRP A 420 0.14 2.14 -6.42
CA TRP A 420 -1.15 2.84 -6.40
C TRP A 420 -2.26 2.10 -5.64
N GLN A 421 -1.96 0.94 -5.05
CA GLN A 421 -2.94 0.05 -4.40
C GLN A 421 -4.10 -0.37 -5.32
N LEU A 422 -3.87 -0.37 -6.64
CA LEU A 422 -4.82 -0.87 -7.63
C LEU A 422 -4.59 -2.37 -7.82
N ARG A 423 -5.30 -3.16 -7.02
CA ARG A 423 -5.18 -4.63 -7.04
C ARG A 423 -6.38 -5.24 -7.75
N GLY A 424 -6.16 -5.72 -8.98
CA GLY A 424 -7.17 -6.48 -9.69
C GLY A 424 -7.51 -7.79 -8.98
N LYS A 425 -8.69 -8.33 -9.22
CA LYS A 425 -9.13 -9.64 -8.69
C LYS A 425 -8.80 -10.73 -9.71
N TYR A 426 -8.62 -11.97 -9.26
CA TYR A 426 -8.38 -13.09 -10.18
C TYR A 426 -9.59 -13.28 -11.10
N PRO A 427 -9.40 -13.48 -12.43
CA PRO A 427 -8.15 -13.72 -13.16
C PRO A 427 -7.37 -12.47 -13.61
N ASN A 428 -7.89 -11.27 -13.34
CA ASN A 428 -7.40 -9.97 -13.79
C ASN A 428 -6.47 -9.27 -12.78
N ARG A 429 -5.62 -10.01 -12.05
CA ARG A 429 -4.82 -9.46 -10.94
C ARG A 429 -3.72 -8.49 -11.35
N GLY A 430 -3.13 -8.70 -12.53
CA GLY A 430 -1.93 -7.97 -12.95
C GLY A 430 -2.10 -7.36 -14.33
N TYR A 431 -1.19 -6.46 -14.67
CA TYR A 431 -1.08 -5.91 -16.01
C TYR A 431 -0.84 -7.03 -17.04
N PRO A 432 -1.44 -6.97 -18.24
CA PRO A 432 -2.43 -5.98 -18.70
C PRO A 432 -3.87 -6.33 -18.31
N LYS A 433 -4.11 -7.52 -17.74
CA LYS A 433 -5.47 -8.02 -17.43
C LYS A 433 -6.21 -7.14 -16.42
N ILE A 434 -5.51 -6.38 -15.60
CA ILE A 434 -6.08 -5.43 -14.63
C ILE A 434 -7.02 -4.40 -15.28
N PHE A 435 -6.83 -4.04 -16.55
CA PHE A 435 -7.77 -3.15 -17.26
C PHE A 435 -9.16 -3.76 -17.45
N ASN A 436 -9.22 -5.09 -17.51
CA ASN A 436 -10.48 -5.84 -17.60
C ASN A 436 -11.07 -6.14 -16.22
N ASP A 437 -10.43 -5.67 -15.12
CA ASP A 437 -10.99 -5.80 -13.79
C ASP A 437 -12.22 -4.88 -13.65
N LYS A 438 -13.34 -5.44 -13.20
CA LYS A 438 -14.60 -4.68 -13.11
C LYS A 438 -14.57 -3.60 -12.02
N THR A 439 -13.71 -3.73 -11.02
CA THR A 439 -13.66 -2.83 -9.86
C THR A 439 -12.61 -1.74 -10.04
N VAL A 440 -11.40 -2.11 -10.47
CA VAL A 440 -10.29 -1.17 -10.59
C VAL A 440 -9.87 -0.91 -12.04
N GLY A 441 -10.40 -1.63 -13.03
CA GLY A 441 -9.91 -1.58 -14.41
C GLY A 441 -10.07 -0.23 -15.08
N VAL A 442 -11.17 0.47 -14.83
CA VAL A 442 -11.40 1.83 -15.35
C VAL A 442 -10.37 2.80 -14.78
N GLU A 443 -10.13 2.76 -13.47
CA GLU A 443 -9.15 3.63 -12.82
C GLU A 443 -7.71 3.22 -13.16
N ALA A 444 -7.43 1.92 -13.29
CA ALA A 444 -6.14 1.42 -13.76
C ALA A 444 -5.85 1.89 -15.19
N GLN A 445 -6.86 1.90 -16.06
CA GLN A 445 -6.72 2.43 -17.41
C GLN A 445 -6.47 3.94 -17.39
N ARG A 446 -7.17 4.70 -16.55
CA ARG A 446 -6.97 6.15 -16.39
C ARG A 446 -5.56 6.46 -15.90
N VAL A 447 -5.13 5.86 -14.79
CA VAL A 447 -3.79 6.05 -14.22
C VAL A 447 -2.70 5.60 -15.20
N PHE A 448 -2.93 4.52 -15.94
CA PHE A 448 -2.02 4.10 -17.00
C PHE A 448 -1.91 5.13 -18.12
N ASN A 449 -3.04 5.66 -18.60
CA ASN A 449 -3.05 6.68 -19.65
C ASN A 449 -2.34 7.96 -19.18
N ASP A 450 -2.59 8.39 -17.94
CA ASP A 450 -1.90 9.56 -17.36
C ASP A 450 -0.39 9.32 -17.24
N ALA A 451 0.01 8.12 -16.81
CA ALA A 451 1.42 7.73 -16.74
C ALA A 451 2.08 7.69 -18.12
N GLN A 452 1.39 7.19 -19.15
CA GLN A 452 1.86 7.18 -20.54
C GLN A 452 2.03 8.61 -21.07
N LEU A 453 1.07 9.51 -20.81
CA LEU A 453 1.17 10.92 -21.22
C LEU A 453 2.35 11.61 -20.54
N LEU A 454 2.54 11.38 -19.25
CA LEU A 454 3.67 11.94 -18.50
C LEU A 454 5.01 11.38 -19.01
N LEU A 455 5.08 10.06 -19.24
CA LEU A 455 6.27 9.39 -19.78
C LEU A 455 6.65 9.95 -21.15
N ASN A 456 5.69 10.07 -22.07
CA ASN A 456 5.91 10.64 -23.40
C ASN A 456 6.41 12.07 -23.31
N ARG A 457 5.80 12.90 -22.46
CA ARG A 457 6.28 14.28 -22.22
C ARG A 457 7.71 14.31 -21.69
N MET A 458 8.07 13.41 -20.77
CA MET A 458 9.43 13.33 -20.22
C MET A 458 10.46 12.93 -21.29
N ILE A 459 10.08 12.02 -22.19
CA ILE A 459 10.92 11.59 -23.31
C ILE A 459 11.06 12.72 -24.35
N GLU A 460 9.96 13.32 -24.80
CA GLU A 460 9.95 14.37 -25.82
C GLU A 460 10.68 15.65 -25.36
N SER A 461 10.51 16.02 -24.09
CA SER A 461 11.19 17.21 -23.52
C SER A 461 12.69 17.00 -23.29
N GLY A 462 13.19 15.76 -23.32
CA GLY A 462 14.57 15.43 -22.94
C GLY A 462 14.90 15.74 -21.47
N SER A 463 13.88 15.91 -20.63
CA SER A 463 14.04 16.19 -19.19
C SER A 463 14.62 15.00 -18.43
N LEU A 464 14.39 13.78 -18.92
CA LEU A 464 14.96 12.56 -18.38
C LEU A 464 15.99 11.97 -19.35
N LYS A 465 17.15 11.57 -18.82
CA LYS A 465 18.22 10.94 -19.61
C LYS A 465 18.43 9.49 -19.18
N GLY A 466 18.33 8.55 -20.13
CA GLY A 466 18.68 7.16 -19.90
C GLY A 466 20.20 6.98 -19.84
N ARG A 467 20.71 6.51 -18.69
CA ARG A 467 22.12 6.17 -18.51
C ARG A 467 22.26 4.75 -17.99
N GLY A 468 23.27 4.04 -18.46
CA GLY A 468 23.57 2.68 -18.01
C GLY A 468 25.03 2.36 -18.21
N LEU A 469 25.54 1.42 -17.41
CA LEU A 469 26.86 0.85 -17.59
C LEU A 469 26.76 -0.66 -17.44
N LEU A 470 27.29 -1.34 -18.44
CA LEU A 470 27.39 -2.80 -18.56
C LEU A 470 28.87 -3.15 -18.66
N GLY A 471 29.30 -4.28 -18.12
CA GLY A 471 30.63 -4.79 -18.40
C GLY A 471 30.72 -6.29 -18.24
N PHE A 472 31.64 -6.89 -18.99
CA PHE A 472 31.96 -8.31 -18.96
C PHE A 472 33.44 -8.49 -18.68
N TRP A 473 33.79 -9.25 -17.64
CA TRP A 473 35.19 -9.50 -17.29
C TRP A 473 35.44 -10.97 -17.05
N HIS A 474 36.63 -11.41 -17.43
CA HIS A 474 37.20 -12.69 -17.05
C HIS A 474 37.09 -12.96 -15.54
N ALA A 475 36.62 -14.15 -15.16
CA ALA A 475 36.32 -14.47 -13.78
C ALA A 475 36.42 -15.98 -13.47
N GLN A 476 36.73 -16.36 -12.25
CA GLN A 476 36.86 -17.75 -11.84
C GLN A 476 36.24 -17.93 -10.45
N SER A 477 35.48 -19.00 -10.27
CA SER A 477 35.02 -19.39 -8.94
C SER A 477 36.20 -19.83 -8.07
N ASP A 478 36.29 -19.30 -6.86
CA ASP A 478 37.23 -19.70 -5.83
C ASP A 478 36.46 -19.97 -4.54
N GLY A 479 36.15 -21.25 -4.30
CA GLY A 479 35.25 -21.66 -3.22
C GLY A 479 33.84 -21.06 -3.38
N ASP A 480 33.49 -20.16 -2.46
CA ASP A 480 32.19 -19.47 -2.45
C ASP A 480 32.22 -18.12 -3.19
N ASP A 481 33.41 -17.66 -3.57
CA ASP A 481 33.64 -16.33 -4.13
C ASP A 481 33.94 -16.39 -5.63
N ILE A 482 33.91 -15.23 -6.28
CA ILE A 482 34.21 -15.09 -7.70
C ILE A 482 35.33 -14.08 -7.87
N ASN A 483 36.50 -14.57 -8.28
CA ASN A 483 37.66 -13.75 -8.64
C ASN A 483 37.46 -13.19 -10.04
N VAL A 484 37.79 -11.93 -10.25
CA VAL A 484 37.67 -11.20 -11.52
C VAL A 484 39.04 -10.73 -11.97
N TYR A 485 39.32 -10.81 -13.25
CA TYR A 485 40.60 -10.50 -13.87
C TYR A 485 40.44 -9.43 -14.94
N LYS A 486 41.55 -8.79 -15.31
CA LYS A 486 41.58 -7.84 -16.42
C LYS A 486 41.46 -8.56 -17.77
N ASP A 487 40.97 -7.83 -18.77
CA ASP A 487 40.66 -8.36 -20.10
C ASP A 487 41.92 -8.73 -20.92
N ASP A 488 43.07 -8.17 -20.57
CA ASP A 488 44.36 -8.32 -21.26
C ASP A 488 45.25 -9.44 -20.69
N VAL A 489 44.76 -10.22 -19.73
CA VAL A 489 45.56 -11.21 -19.00
C VAL A 489 45.06 -12.63 -19.24
N THR A 490 45.95 -13.50 -19.73
CA THR A 490 45.73 -14.95 -19.66
C THR A 490 45.79 -15.37 -18.19
N VAL A 491 44.66 -15.82 -17.65
CA VAL A 491 44.59 -16.23 -16.24
C VAL A 491 45.28 -17.57 -16.07
N HIS A 492 46.28 -17.58 -15.21
CA HIS A 492 46.96 -18.76 -14.70
C HIS A 492 46.68 -18.88 -13.18
N ARG A 493 47.08 -20.01 -12.57
CA ARG A 493 46.89 -20.25 -11.13
C ARG A 493 47.42 -19.12 -10.24
N ASP A 494 48.50 -18.46 -10.65
CA ASP A 494 49.19 -17.42 -9.88
C ASP A 494 48.76 -16.00 -10.28
N THR A 495 47.79 -15.85 -11.20
CA THR A 495 47.32 -14.55 -11.64
C THR A 495 46.55 -13.87 -10.51
N LYS A 496 46.97 -12.66 -10.12
CA LYS A 496 46.29 -11.89 -9.09
C LYS A 496 44.95 -11.36 -9.61
N PRO A 497 43.83 -11.57 -8.89
CA PRO A 497 42.54 -10.99 -9.28
C PRO A 497 42.55 -9.47 -9.15
N LEU A 498 41.85 -8.81 -10.07
CA LEU A 498 41.55 -7.38 -10.02
C LEU A 498 40.54 -7.07 -8.91
N ALA A 499 39.53 -7.92 -8.75
CA ALA A 499 38.49 -7.80 -7.75
C ALA A 499 37.95 -9.19 -7.38
N THR A 500 37.30 -9.28 -6.23
CA THR A 500 36.62 -10.50 -5.76
C THR A 500 35.19 -10.16 -5.37
N PHE A 501 34.22 -10.86 -5.96
CA PHE A 501 32.83 -10.81 -5.52
C PHE A 501 32.60 -11.87 -4.46
N TYR A 502 32.29 -11.43 -3.25
CA TYR A 502 32.07 -12.33 -2.13
C TYR A 502 30.67 -12.95 -2.18
N GLY A 503 30.62 -14.28 -2.11
CA GLY A 503 29.39 -15.05 -2.04
C GLY A 503 29.04 -15.43 -0.60
N LEU A 504 27.76 -15.69 -0.34
CA LEU A 504 27.33 -16.36 0.90
C LEU A 504 27.02 -17.83 0.58
N ARG A 505 26.97 -18.69 1.60
CA ARG A 505 26.55 -20.10 1.42
C ARG A 505 25.36 -20.42 2.30
N GLN A 506 24.34 -21.04 1.72
CA GLN A 506 23.19 -21.54 2.48
C GLN A 506 23.65 -22.65 3.44
N GLN A 507 23.45 -22.43 4.73
CA GLN A 507 23.78 -23.40 5.80
C GLN A 507 22.55 -24.07 6.40
N VAL A 508 21.34 -23.69 6.01
CA VAL A 508 20.12 -24.33 6.52
C VAL A 508 20.02 -25.75 5.97
N TRP A 509 19.84 -26.73 6.85
CA TRP A 509 19.60 -28.11 6.48
C TRP A 509 18.16 -28.26 5.97
N VAL A 510 17.99 -28.69 4.73
CA VAL A 510 16.67 -28.91 4.10
C VAL A 510 16.53 -30.40 3.75
N ILE A 511 15.44 -31.04 4.18
CA ILE A 511 15.16 -32.49 3.97
C ILE A 511 14.83 -32.84 2.50
N SER A 512 14.61 -31.85 1.63
CA SER A 512 14.04 -32.08 0.29
C SER A 512 15.07 -32.53 -0.76
N SER A 513 14.80 -33.69 -1.36
CA SER A 513 15.42 -34.25 -2.57
C SER A 513 15.26 -33.39 -3.84
N CYS A 514 14.51 -32.27 -3.79
CA CYS A 514 14.35 -31.34 -4.92
C CYS A 514 15.31 -30.13 -4.88
N SER A 515 16.19 -30.00 -3.89
CA SER A 515 16.98 -28.77 -3.68
C SER A 515 18.34 -28.72 -4.40
N ALA A 516 18.71 -29.76 -5.17
CA ALA A 516 19.88 -29.70 -6.06
C ALA A 516 19.76 -28.63 -7.18
N PHE A 517 18.56 -28.05 -7.35
CA PHE A 517 18.23 -27.03 -8.35
C PHE A 517 18.01 -25.61 -7.77
N ILE A 518 18.54 -25.28 -6.59
CA ILE A 518 18.62 -23.87 -6.18
C ILE A 518 20.06 -23.40 -6.45
N PRO A 519 20.41 -23.04 -7.70
CA PRO A 519 21.61 -22.26 -7.92
C PRO A 519 21.46 -20.95 -7.15
N PHE A 520 22.57 -20.51 -6.61
CA PHE A 520 22.72 -19.18 -6.05
C PHE A 520 22.13 -18.14 -7.00
N LYS A 521 21.35 -17.20 -6.47
CA LYS A 521 20.74 -16.09 -7.22
C LYS A 521 21.79 -15.01 -7.55
N ILE A 522 22.88 -15.43 -8.19
CA ILE A 522 23.70 -14.63 -9.13
C ILE A 522 23.76 -15.44 -10.44
N SER A 523 22.62 -16.03 -10.83
CA SER A 523 22.46 -16.84 -12.04
C SER A 523 21.52 -16.17 -13.05
N ASN A 524 21.48 -14.83 -13.07
CA ASN A 524 20.92 -14.07 -14.19
C ASN A 524 22.01 -13.71 -15.22
N LEU A 525 22.91 -14.67 -15.49
CA LEU A 525 23.72 -14.68 -16.70
C LEU A 525 23.14 -15.78 -17.58
N GLU A 526 22.11 -15.42 -18.36
CA GLU A 526 21.52 -16.28 -19.38
C GLU A 526 22.59 -16.71 -20.40
N LEU A 527 22.68 -18.00 -20.68
CA LEU A 527 23.49 -18.54 -21.77
C LEU A 527 22.62 -19.50 -22.60
N LYS A 528 22.16 -19.03 -23.76
CA LYS A 528 21.55 -19.85 -24.82
C LYS A 528 22.62 -20.31 -25.82
N ASN A 529 22.59 -21.63 -26.05
CA ASN A 529 23.23 -22.51 -27.04
C ASN A 529 24.02 -21.93 -28.24
N GLY A 530 25.15 -22.59 -28.56
CA GLY A 530 25.81 -22.59 -29.88
C GLY A 530 27.11 -23.42 -29.90
N ILE A 531 27.30 -24.24 -30.93
CA ILE A 531 28.27 -25.37 -31.07
C ILE A 531 29.62 -24.93 -31.69
N ALA A 532 30.78 -25.47 -31.23
CA ALA A 532 31.88 -26.05 -32.03
C ALA A 532 33.20 -26.29 -31.22
N ASN A 533 33.95 -27.33 -31.61
CA ASN A 533 35.03 -28.05 -30.90
C ASN A 533 36.41 -27.36 -30.79
N ALA A 534 37.17 -27.65 -29.70
CA ALA A 534 38.50 -28.33 -29.69
C ALA A 534 39.30 -28.16 -28.36
N ALA A 535 39.73 -29.32 -27.81
CA ALA A 535 40.92 -29.67 -26.97
C ALA A 535 41.28 -28.92 -25.64
N THR A 536 41.29 -29.71 -24.54
CA THR A 536 42.16 -29.80 -23.31
C THR A 536 42.31 -28.67 -22.22
N PRO A 537 42.52 -29.00 -20.91
CA PRO A 537 42.16 -28.21 -19.68
C PRO A 537 43.39 -27.81 -18.79
N PRO A 538 43.30 -27.29 -17.52
CA PRO A 538 42.16 -26.84 -16.69
C PRO A 538 42.27 -25.34 -16.26
N CYS A 539 41.29 -24.84 -15.48
CA CYS A 539 41.09 -23.44 -15.05
C CYS A 539 40.38 -22.57 -16.10
N HIS A 540 39.05 -22.67 -16.15
CA HIS A 540 38.25 -21.88 -17.07
C HIS A 540 37.75 -20.59 -16.44
N VAL A 541 38.33 -19.52 -16.97
CA VAL A 541 37.94 -18.12 -16.82
C VAL A 541 36.61 -17.88 -17.54
N ARG A 542 35.71 -17.14 -16.91
CA ARG A 542 34.35 -16.88 -17.35
C ARG A 542 34.04 -15.40 -17.35
N PRO A 543 33.33 -14.89 -18.34
CA PRO A 543 32.83 -13.53 -18.29
C PRO A 543 31.68 -13.40 -17.29
N VAL A 544 31.76 -12.43 -16.37
CA VAL A 544 30.66 -12.03 -15.49
C VAL A 544 30.11 -10.69 -15.94
N GLY A 545 28.81 -10.65 -16.23
CA GLY A 545 28.05 -9.44 -16.55
C GLY A 545 27.44 -8.81 -15.31
N LEU A 546 27.64 -7.50 -15.12
CA LEU A 546 26.98 -6.72 -14.06
C LEU A 546 26.09 -5.64 -14.67
N PRO A 547 24.79 -5.60 -14.37
CA PRO A 547 23.99 -4.40 -14.53
C PRO A 547 24.31 -3.45 -13.38
N SER A 548 24.92 -2.31 -13.66
CA SER A 548 25.06 -1.24 -12.66
C SER A 548 23.82 -0.33 -12.68
N GLY A 549 23.34 0.04 -11.48
CA GLY A 549 22.04 0.66 -11.26
C GLY A 549 21.84 2.01 -11.97
N LYS A 550 20.57 2.30 -12.26
CA LYS A 550 20.10 3.59 -12.76
C LYS A 550 20.39 4.69 -11.72
N LYS A 551 21.40 5.53 -11.95
CA LYS A 551 21.52 6.82 -11.27
C LYS A 551 20.53 7.78 -11.93
N HIS A 552 19.39 8.00 -11.28
CA HIS A 552 18.59 9.19 -11.51
C HIS A 552 19.24 10.33 -10.72
N THR A 553 19.97 11.20 -11.40
CA THR A 553 20.20 12.57 -10.89
C THR A 553 18.89 13.31 -11.10
N THR A 554 18.23 13.69 -10.00
CA THR A 554 17.13 14.67 -9.95
C THR A 554 17.52 15.97 -10.61
#